data_AF-A0A482ZZX8-F1
#
_entry.id   AF-A0A482ZZX8-F1
#
_cell.length_a   1.000
_cell.length_b   1.000
_cell.length_c   1.000
_cell.angle_alpha   90.00
_cell.angle_beta   90.00
_cell.angle_gamma   90.00
#
_symmetry.space_group_name_H-M   'P 1'
#
loop_
_entity.id
_entity.type
_entity.pdbx_description
1 polymer ?
#
loop_
_entity_poly.entity_id
_entity_poly.type
_entity_poly.pdbx_seq_one_letter_code
_entity_poly.pdbx_strand_id
1 'polypeptide(L)'
;MMTLIKNNEEYAVIPMTDYKFMHLLKEDFNDALLIEKVKQEIKLGNDELIPLDIMKRLLSNESNLKIWREYRSLTPKILSDKTGVSLSIISKIENNKQKIDVPKLTKFATALNVNLDDLID
;
A
#
# COMPACT_ATOMS: atom_id res chain seq x y z
N MET A 1 -23.80 35.37 0.83
CA MET A 1 -23.74 34.09 0.11
C MET A 1 -24.90 34.09 -0.86
N MET A 2 -24.63 34.11 -2.16
CA MET A 2 -25.71 34.05 -3.16
C MET A 2 -26.00 32.58 -3.43
N THR A 3 -27.28 32.19 -3.38
CA THR A 3 -27.70 30.82 -3.70
C THR A 3 -28.64 30.83 -4.90
N LEU A 4 -28.66 29.73 -5.65
CA LEU A 4 -29.61 29.51 -6.73
C LEU A 4 -30.25 28.13 -6.61
N ILE A 5 -31.55 28.05 -6.87
CA ILE A 5 -32.30 26.79 -6.85
C ILE A 5 -32.35 26.24 -8.27
N LYS A 6 -31.86 25.03 -8.47
CA LYS A 6 -31.94 24.29 -9.74
C LYS A 6 -32.38 22.86 -9.44
N ASN A 7 -33.40 22.36 -10.13
CA ASN A 7 -33.95 21.02 -9.93
C ASN A 7 -34.35 20.72 -8.46
N ASN A 8 -34.96 21.69 -7.75
CA ASN A 8 -35.28 21.59 -6.32
C ASN A 8 -34.08 21.42 -5.36
N GLU A 9 -32.85 21.62 -5.84
CA GLU A 9 -31.64 21.66 -5.02
C GLU A 9 -31.09 23.09 -4.94
N GLU A 10 -30.57 23.45 -3.76
CA GLU A 10 -29.97 24.76 -3.50
C GLU A 10 -28.44 24.71 -3.73
N TYR A 11 -27.94 25.60 -4.58
CA TYR A 11 -26.52 25.70 -4.93
C TYR A 11 -25.95 27.02 -4.40
N ALA A 12 -24.75 26.97 -3.82
CA ALA A 12 -23.97 28.16 -3.49
C ALA A 12 -23.27 28.71 -4.74
N VAL A 13 -23.49 29.98 -5.06
CA VAL A 13 -22.76 30.70 -6.12
C VAL A 13 -21.60 31.43 -5.48
N ILE A 14 -20.40 30.98 -5.82
CA ILE A 14 -19.15 31.61 -5.41
C ILE A 14 -18.31 31.93 -6.65
N PRO A 15 -17.46 32.96 -6.60
CA PRO A 15 -16.48 33.21 -7.64
C PRO A 15 -15.63 31.96 -7.92
N MET A 16 -15.24 31.77 -9.18
CA MET A 16 -14.41 30.62 -9.58
C MET A 16 -13.07 30.59 -8.86
N THR A 17 -12.52 31.76 -8.51
CA THR A 17 -11.29 31.88 -7.70
C THR A 17 -11.47 31.26 -6.31
N ASP A 18 -12.59 31.54 -5.66
CA ASP A 18 -12.89 31.11 -4.31
C ASP A 18 -13.17 29.61 -4.30
N TYR A 19 -13.89 29.10 -5.31
CA TYR A 19 -14.08 27.66 -5.50
C TYR A 19 -12.74 26.93 -5.63
N LYS A 20 -11.84 27.41 -6.49
CA LYS A 20 -10.50 26.81 -6.67
C LYS A 20 -9.70 26.83 -5.37
N PHE A 21 -9.75 27.94 -4.63
CA PHE A 21 -9.07 28.05 -3.35
C PHE A 21 -9.63 27.06 -2.31
N MET A 22 -10.95 26.96 -2.19
CA MET A 22 -11.60 25.98 -1.31
C MET A 22 -11.28 24.54 -1.72
N HIS A 23 -11.19 24.27 -3.03
CA HIS A 23 -10.81 22.96 -3.54
C HIS A 23 -9.38 22.59 -3.14
N LEU A 24 -8.42 23.49 -3.33
CA LEU A 24 -7.03 23.30 -2.90
C LEU A 24 -6.93 23.08 -1.38
N LEU A 25 -7.63 23.89 -0.58
CA LEU A 25 -7.68 23.70 0.87
C LEU A 25 -8.25 22.33 1.26
N LYS A 26 -9.24 21.82 0.52
CA LYS A 26 -9.82 20.50 0.75
C LYS A 26 -8.82 19.39 0.41
N GLU A 27 -8.05 19.53 -0.67
CA GLU A 27 -6.97 18.60 -1.02
C GLU A 27 -5.90 18.57 0.07
N ASP A 28 -5.36 19.72 0.45
CA ASP A 28 -4.36 19.84 1.52
C ASP A 28 -4.87 19.27 2.86
N PHE A 29 -6.14 19.51 3.20
CA PHE A 29 -6.76 18.97 4.40
C PHE A 29 -6.87 17.44 4.36
N ASN A 30 -7.26 16.88 3.21
CA ASN A 30 -7.35 15.43 3.05
C ASN A 30 -5.97 14.78 3.13
N ASP A 31 -4.95 15.39 2.54
CA ASP A 31 -3.57 14.91 2.61
C ASP A 31 -3.06 14.92 4.05
N ALA A 32 -3.30 16.01 4.79
CA ALA A 32 -2.97 16.09 6.20
C ALA A 32 -3.67 14.99 7.02
N LEU A 33 -4.95 14.74 6.76
CA LEU A 33 -5.71 13.68 7.42
C LEU A 33 -5.16 12.29 7.09
N LEU A 34 -4.74 12.05 5.85
CA LEU A 34 -4.13 10.79 5.43
C LEU A 34 -2.80 10.55 6.14
N ILE A 35 -1.95 11.58 6.21
CA ILE A 35 -0.66 11.52 6.92
C ILE A 35 -0.87 11.16 8.40
N GLU A 36 -1.85 11.78 9.06
CA GLU A 36 -2.14 11.47 10.47
C GLU A 36 -2.61 10.03 10.67
N LYS A 37 -3.43 9.48 9.76
CA LYS A 37 -3.82 8.06 9.79
C LYS A 37 -2.61 7.14 9.64
N VAL A 38 -1.74 7.38 8.66
CA VAL A 38 -0.53 6.59 8.43
C VAL A 38 0.39 6.63 9.66
N LYS A 39 0.60 7.81 10.25
CA LYS A 39 1.37 7.94 11.50
C LYS A 39 0.78 7.12 12.64
N GLN A 40 -0.54 7.04 12.75
CA GLN A 40 -1.21 6.23 13.78
C GLN A 40 -1.00 4.74 13.54
N GLU A 41 -1.16 4.26 12.30
CA GLU A 41 -0.91 2.84 11.96
C GLU A 41 0.55 2.45 12.22
N ILE A 42 1.51 3.31 11.85
CA ILE A 42 2.93 3.11 12.18
C ILE A 42 3.14 3.04 13.69
N LYS A 43 2.50 3.93 14.46
CA LYS A 43 2.60 3.93 15.93
C LYS A 43 1.98 2.68 16.56
N LEU A 44 0.91 2.14 15.97
CA LEU A 44 0.27 0.90 16.40
C LEU A 44 1.05 -0.35 15.97
N GLY A 45 2.02 -0.20 15.07
CA GLY A 45 2.83 -1.30 14.52
C GLY A 45 2.14 -2.08 13.39
N ASN A 46 1.04 -1.54 12.86
CA ASN A 46 0.30 -2.12 11.72
C ASN A 46 0.91 -1.74 10.38
N ASP A 47 1.77 -0.71 10.36
CA ASP A 47 2.48 -0.22 9.19
C ASP A 47 3.90 0.20 9.58
N GLU A 48 4.78 0.44 8.60
CA GLU A 48 6.15 0.83 8.85
C GLU A 48 6.72 1.76 7.77
N LEU A 49 7.75 2.52 8.15
CA LEU A 49 8.59 3.21 7.18
C LEU A 49 9.65 2.24 6.67
N ILE A 50 9.72 2.08 5.35
CA ILE A 50 10.78 1.31 4.70
C ILE A 50 11.89 2.23 4.19
N PRO A 51 13.16 1.76 4.21
CA PRO A 51 14.27 2.48 3.59
C PRO A 51 14.06 2.75 2.09
N LEU A 52 14.60 3.86 1.60
CA LEU A 52 14.44 4.31 0.21
C LEU A 52 15.00 3.29 -0.80
N ASP A 53 16.07 2.59 -0.47
CA ASP A 53 16.65 1.54 -1.29
C ASP A 53 15.71 0.33 -1.46
N ILE A 54 14.99 -0.06 -0.41
CA ILE A 54 13.96 -1.10 -0.49
C ILE A 54 12.80 -0.64 -1.38
N MET A 55 12.32 0.59 -1.19
CA MET A 55 11.28 1.17 -2.04
C MET A 55 11.71 1.20 -3.52
N LYS A 56 12.95 1.59 -3.82
CA LYS A 56 13.49 1.57 -5.19
C LYS A 56 13.53 0.16 -5.80
N ARG A 57 13.79 -0.87 -4.98
CA ARG A 57 13.72 -2.27 -5.42
C ARG A 57 12.28 -2.69 -5.72
N LEU A 58 11.31 -2.31 -4.89
CA LEU A 58 9.88 -2.60 -5.12
C LEU A 58 9.35 -1.96 -6.40
N LEU A 59 9.94 -0.84 -6.85
CA LEU A 59 9.63 -0.19 -8.12
C LEU A 59 10.34 -0.82 -9.33
N SER A 60 11.12 -1.88 -9.12
CA SER A 60 11.83 -2.60 -10.19
C SER A 60 11.05 -3.85 -10.62
N ASN A 61 11.57 -4.59 -11.60
CA ASN A 61 10.98 -5.88 -12.03
C ASN A 61 11.40 -7.07 -11.14
N GLU A 62 12.02 -6.82 -9.99
CA GLU A 62 12.33 -7.87 -9.01
C GLU A 62 11.04 -8.30 -8.28
N SER A 63 10.92 -9.58 -7.92
CA SER A 63 9.73 -10.08 -7.21
C SER A 63 9.55 -9.40 -5.85
N ASN A 64 8.36 -8.84 -5.59
CA ASN A 64 8.03 -8.24 -4.30
C ASN A 64 8.22 -9.22 -3.13
N LEU A 65 7.87 -10.51 -3.32
CA LEU A 65 8.08 -11.55 -2.32
C LEU A 65 9.55 -11.67 -1.90
N LYS A 66 10.46 -11.61 -2.88
CA LYS A 66 11.90 -11.74 -2.62
C LYS A 66 12.43 -10.53 -1.86
N ILE A 67 12.03 -9.33 -2.27
CA ILE A 67 12.45 -8.06 -1.66
C ILE A 67 12.03 -8.04 -0.19
N TRP A 68 10.76 -8.31 0.09
CA TRP A 68 10.24 -8.36 1.46
C TRP A 68 10.89 -9.46 2.29
N ARG A 69 11.10 -10.66 1.73
CA ARG A 69 11.81 -11.74 2.41
C ARG A 69 13.21 -11.32 2.85
N GLU A 70 13.96 -10.69 1.96
CA GLU A 70 15.32 -10.23 2.25
C GLU A 70 15.34 -9.07 3.23
N TYR A 71 14.42 -8.12 3.11
CA TYR A 71 14.27 -7.03 4.06
C TYR A 71 13.97 -7.54 5.49
N ARG A 72 13.17 -8.61 5.61
CA ARG A 72 12.94 -9.34 6.87
C ARG A 72 14.06 -10.30 7.27
N SER A 73 15.17 -10.35 6.52
CA SER A 73 16.31 -11.24 6.74
C SER A 73 15.94 -12.73 6.82
N LEU A 74 14.91 -13.16 6.09
CA LEU A 74 14.49 -14.56 6.06
C LEU A 74 15.19 -15.30 4.92
N THR A 75 15.63 -16.52 5.17
CA THR A 75 16.05 -17.41 4.07
C THR A 75 14.82 -18.02 3.40
N PRO A 76 14.90 -18.47 2.13
CA PRO A 76 13.80 -19.19 1.48
C PRO A 76 13.34 -20.40 2.30
N LYS A 77 14.26 -21.06 3.00
CA LYS A 77 13.95 -22.18 3.91
C LYS A 77 13.09 -21.75 5.07
N ILE A 78 13.46 -20.67 5.76
CA ILE A 78 12.66 -20.14 6.88
C ILE A 78 11.26 -19.72 6.40
N LEU A 79 11.15 -19.08 5.22
CA LEU A 79 9.86 -18.71 4.66
C LEU A 79 9.00 -19.95 4.32
N SER A 80 9.64 -20.99 3.79
CA SER A 80 9.01 -22.30 3.54
C SER A 80 8.45 -22.90 4.82
N ASP A 81 9.26 -22.95 5.87
CA ASP A 81 8.88 -23.50 7.17
C ASP A 81 7.72 -22.71 7.81
N LYS A 82 7.73 -21.37 7.71
CA LYS A 82 6.66 -20.51 8.24
C LYS A 82 5.32 -20.65 7.50
N THR A 83 5.36 -20.89 6.20
CA THR A 83 4.17 -20.85 5.33
C THR A 83 3.64 -22.23 4.95
N GLY A 84 4.45 -23.27 5.12
CA GLY A 84 4.20 -24.62 4.59
C GLY A 84 4.22 -24.67 3.06
N VAL A 85 4.70 -23.62 2.38
CA VAL A 85 4.86 -23.60 0.92
C VAL A 85 6.24 -24.15 0.57
N SER A 86 6.33 -25.05 -0.41
CA SER A 86 7.60 -25.69 -0.75
C SER A 86 8.63 -24.70 -1.30
N LEU A 87 9.90 -24.96 -1.00
CA LEU A 87 11.06 -24.21 -1.53
C LEU A 87 11.03 -24.04 -3.06
N SER A 88 10.60 -25.09 -3.79
CA SER A 88 10.48 -25.05 -5.24
C SER A 88 9.45 -24.02 -5.72
N ILE A 89 8.31 -23.91 -5.03
CA ILE A 89 7.27 -22.92 -5.34
C ILE A 89 7.77 -21.52 -5.01
N ILE A 90 8.37 -21.33 -3.83
CA ILE A 90 8.95 -20.03 -3.42
C ILE A 90 9.98 -19.58 -4.46
N SER A 91 10.90 -20.46 -4.86
CA SER A 91 11.90 -20.17 -5.89
C SER A 91 11.27 -19.79 -7.24
N LYS A 92 10.21 -20.48 -7.69
CA LYS A 92 9.51 -20.12 -8.92
C LYS A 92 8.86 -18.75 -8.84
N ILE A 93 8.27 -18.40 -7.70
CA ILE A 93 7.66 -17.09 -7.47
C ILE A 93 8.73 -16.01 -7.45
N GLU A 94 9.79 -16.17 -6.66
CA GLU A 94 10.88 -15.19 -6.55
C GLU A 94 11.62 -14.94 -7.86
N ASN A 95 11.58 -15.91 -8.80
CA ASN A 95 12.12 -15.78 -10.14
C ASN A 95 11.07 -15.36 -11.19
N ASN A 96 9.88 -14.90 -10.78
CA ASN A 96 8.77 -14.49 -11.65
C ASN A 96 8.30 -15.57 -12.65
N LYS A 97 8.57 -16.85 -12.36
CA LYS A 97 8.15 -18.00 -13.17
C LYS A 97 6.74 -18.49 -12.82
N GLN A 98 6.18 -18.00 -11.72
CA GLN A 98 4.86 -18.36 -11.22
C GLN A 98 4.28 -17.19 -10.42
N LYS A 99 3.04 -16.78 -10.69
CA LYS A 99 2.31 -15.80 -9.87
C LYS A 99 1.84 -16.40 -8.53
N ILE A 100 1.70 -15.55 -7.52
CA ILE A 100 1.18 -15.93 -6.21
C ILE A 100 -0.35 -16.10 -6.33
N ASP A 101 -0.89 -17.23 -5.88
CA ASP A 101 -2.33 -17.39 -5.76
C ASP A 101 -2.84 -16.84 -4.43
N VAL A 102 -4.13 -16.48 -4.35
CA VAL A 102 -4.73 -15.85 -3.16
C VAL A 102 -4.46 -16.64 -1.86
N PRO A 103 -4.55 -17.98 -1.82
CA PRO A 103 -4.25 -18.73 -0.61
C PRO A 103 -2.78 -18.68 -0.16
N LYS A 104 -1.82 -18.56 -1.09
CA LYS A 104 -0.41 -18.38 -0.73
C LYS A 104 -0.12 -16.92 -0.38
N LEU A 105 -0.79 -15.97 -1.00
CA LEU A 105 -0.63 -14.55 -0.73
C LEU A 105 -0.88 -14.22 0.73
N THR A 106 -1.98 -14.73 1.30
CA THR A 106 -2.31 -14.55 2.73
C THR A 106 -1.27 -15.18 3.65
N LYS A 107 -0.76 -16.37 3.31
CA LYS A 107 0.31 -17.04 4.08
C LYS A 107 1.61 -16.24 4.05
N PHE A 108 2.01 -15.74 2.88
CA PHE A 108 3.23 -14.95 2.74
C PHE A 108 3.11 -13.61 3.47
N ALA A 109 2.00 -12.89 3.29
CA ALA A 109 1.75 -11.61 3.96
C ALA A 109 1.82 -11.76 5.49
N THR A 110 1.17 -12.79 6.02
CA THR A 110 1.22 -13.11 7.46
C THR A 110 2.64 -13.45 7.92
N ALA A 111 3.37 -14.29 7.16
CA ALA A 111 4.72 -14.71 7.53
C ALA A 111 5.77 -13.60 7.47
N LEU A 112 5.53 -12.59 6.61
CA LEU A 112 6.40 -11.43 6.38
C LEU A 112 5.96 -10.19 7.17
N ASN A 113 4.78 -10.22 7.79
CA ASN A 113 4.14 -9.08 8.45
C ASN A 113 4.06 -7.85 7.52
N VAL A 114 3.34 -8.04 6.40
CA VAL A 114 3.08 -7.02 5.37
C VAL A 114 1.62 -7.14 4.92
N ASN A 115 1.11 -6.13 4.22
CA ASN A 115 -0.21 -6.20 3.62
C ASN A 115 -0.20 -7.11 2.37
N LEU A 116 -1.39 -7.55 1.93
CA LEU A 116 -1.51 -8.37 0.73
C LEU A 116 -1.01 -7.63 -0.51
N ASP A 117 -1.34 -6.34 -0.59
CA ASP A 117 -1.00 -5.47 -1.72
C ASP A 117 0.51 -5.26 -1.86
N ASP A 118 1.27 -5.38 -0.77
CA ASP A 118 2.73 -5.28 -0.77
C ASP A 118 3.42 -6.44 -1.51
N LEU A 119 2.69 -7.53 -1.79
CA LEU A 119 3.19 -8.74 -2.45
C LEU A 119 2.65 -8.93 -3.88
N ILE A 120 1.84 -7.99 -4.36
CA ILE A 120 1.27 -8.04 -5.71
C ILE A 120 2.18 -7.23 -6.65
N ASP A 121 2.63 -7.86 -7.73
CA ASP A 121 3.25 -7.20 -8.90
C ASP A 121 2.27 -7.08 -10.06
#